data_AF-X6MQR7-F1
#
_entry.id   AF-X6MQR7-F1
#
_cell.length_a   1.000
_cell.length_b   1.000
_cell.length_c   1.000
_cell.angle_alpha   90.00
_cell.angle_beta   90.00
_cell.angle_gamma   90.00
#
_symmetry.space_group_name_H-M   'P 1'
#
loop_
_entity.id
_entity.type
_entity.pdbx_description
1 polymer ?
#
loop_
_entity_poly.entity_id
_entity_poly.type
_entity_poly.pdbx_seq_one_letter_code
_entity_poly.pdbx_strand_id
1 'polypeptide(L)'
;MCEKDEDAYFSVFYKRTISCLVFLYVTCILFCGLAFVGCLSHSHAARTILVTMGLTIFFVCYFSGNFFLYLFYVGRLHFTFQDTIYAVSTMQLRLLYVPFVLFWIFTIIQNPLWPLWTGLYLLVYVSSKSTLMTLFFKRLIALATQRPDSIFRIEQTSSNSINDELTLSESQLRYITVMTKYSILVIVSLLICLAPAIVTIAYSFLPTPIAYTMGWISTMLSSVNAAANLWCLYLQFAFASHYYQQCCHCCHSLLQSNVIRKVKDTTYVITNFLFFQRKYCVHFFFFITEQKLLHIQQKFISCTVCR
;
A
#
# COMPACT_ATOMS: atom_id res chain seq x y z
N MET A 1 21.94 9.13 -3.97
CA MET A 1 21.66 9.32 -2.54
C MET A 1 21.89 7.98 -1.87
N CYS A 2 22.80 7.90 -0.90
CA CYS A 2 23.25 6.64 -0.32
C CYS A 2 22.27 6.23 0.81
N GLU A 3 21.80 4.99 0.76
CA GLU A 3 20.88 4.33 1.72
C GLU A 3 21.21 4.61 3.20
N LYS A 4 22.49 4.83 3.52
CA LYS A 4 22.97 5.12 4.88
C LYS A 4 22.41 6.39 5.52
N ASP A 5 22.12 7.44 4.75
CA ASP A 5 21.70 8.73 5.34
C ASP A 5 20.17 8.83 5.51
N GLU A 6 19.39 8.24 4.60
CA GLU A 6 17.94 8.12 4.77
C GLU A 6 17.59 7.20 5.94
N ASP A 7 18.33 6.12 6.13
CA ASP A 7 18.13 5.18 7.24
C ASP A 7 18.31 5.86 8.60
N ALA A 8 19.22 6.84 8.74
CA ALA A 8 19.50 7.47 10.02
C ALA A 8 18.31 8.29 10.55
N TYR A 9 17.75 9.20 9.74
CA TYR A 9 16.63 10.05 10.17
C TYR A 9 15.32 9.24 10.26
N PHE A 10 15.11 8.30 9.34
CA PHE A 10 13.97 7.39 9.40
C PHE A 10 14.01 6.47 10.61
N SER A 11 15.20 6.03 11.03
CA SER A 11 15.34 5.11 12.17
C SER A 11 14.74 5.69 13.45
N VAL A 12 14.90 7.00 13.71
CA VAL A 12 14.44 7.62 14.96
C VAL A 12 12.91 7.72 15.00
N PHE A 13 12.29 8.23 13.94
CA PHE A 13 10.84 8.34 13.86
C PHE A 13 10.16 6.95 13.88
N TYR A 14 10.73 5.99 13.15
CA TYR A 14 10.21 4.63 13.12
C TYR A 14 10.37 3.93 14.46
N LYS A 15 11.53 4.05 15.12
CA LYS A 15 11.75 3.46 16.44
C LYS A 15 10.73 3.96 17.46
N ARG A 16 10.46 5.27 17.50
CA ARG A 16 9.42 5.84 18.37
C ARG A 16 8.03 5.31 18.03
N THR A 17 7.67 5.30 16.76
CA THR A 17 6.35 4.82 16.31
C THR A 17 6.14 3.34 16.63
N ILE A 18 7.14 2.49 16.39
CA ILE A 18 7.12 1.07 16.74
C ILE A 18 7.01 0.91 18.26
N SER A 19 7.79 1.64 19.05
CA SER A 19 7.69 1.57 20.51
C SER A 19 6.28 1.96 21.01
N CYS A 20 5.67 3.00 20.44
CA CYS A 20 4.27 3.35 20.75
C CYS A 20 3.30 2.25 20.33
N LEU A 21 3.46 1.65 19.15
CA LEU A 21 2.62 0.56 18.68
C LEU A 21 2.74 -0.69 19.56
N VAL A 22 3.98 -1.10 19.87
CA VAL A 22 4.25 -2.22 20.77
C VAL A 22 3.64 -1.95 22.13
N PHE A 23 3.82 -0.73 22.68
CA PHE A 23 3.19 -0.34 23.94
C PHE A 23 1.67 -0.43 23.88
N LEU A 24 1.02 0.11 22.84
CA LEU A 24 -0.44 0.04 22.67
C LEU A 24 -0.93 -1.40 22.61
N TYR A 25 -0.27 -2.27 21.86
CA TYR A 25 -0.68 -3.66 21.71
C TYR A 25 -0.40 -4.52 22.93
N VAL A 26 0.74 -4.33 23.62
CA VAL A 26 1.00 -4.95 24.92
C VAL A 26 -0.09 -4.52 25.91
N THR A 27 -0.44 -3.24 25.90
CA THR A 27 -1.54 -2.70 26.71
C THR A 27 -2.87 -3.38 26.35
N CYS A 28 -3.21 -3.56 25.06
CA CYS A 28 -4.38 -4.35 24.66
C CYS A 28 -4.38 -5.75 25.28
N ILE A 29 -3.27 -6.47 25.17
CA ILE A 29 -3.16 -7.86 25.65
C ILE A 29 -3.36 -7.90 27.18
N LEU A 30 -2.76 -6.96 27.91
CA LEU A 30 -2.91 -6.87 29.37
C LEU A 30 -4.36 -6.59 29.77
N PHE A 31 -5.05 -5.67 29.09
CA PHE A 31 -6.46 -5.37 29.37
C PHE A 31 -7.43 -6.49 28.96
N CYS A 32 -7.09 -7.28 27.95
CA CYS A 32 -7.80 -8.53 27.66
C CYS A 32 -7.69 -9.51 28.84
N GLY A 33 -6.51 -9.62 29.46
CA GLY A 33 -6.30 -10.39 30.68
C GLY A 33 -7.11 -9.88 31.87
N LEU A 34 -7.16 -8.56 32.07
CA LEU A 34 -7.98 -7.94 33.13
C LEU A 34 -9.48 -8.20 32.94
N ALA A 35 -9.98 -8.11 31.71
CA ALA A 35 -11.37 -8.46 31.40
C ALA A 35 -11.67 -9.92 31.75
N PHE A 36 -10.74 -10.84 31.43
CA PHE A 36 -10.86 -12.25 31.75
C PHE A 36 -10.88 -12.51 33.27
N VAL A 37 -9.97 -11.86 34.03
CA VAL A 37 -9.98 -11.93 35.50
C VAL A 37 -11.29 -11.40 36.07
N GLY A 38 -11.83 -10.33 35.49
CA GLY A 38 -13.15 -9.80 35.85
C GLY A 38 -14.27 -10.84 35.75
N CYS A 39 -14.22 -11.74 34.76
CA CYS A 39 -15.19 -12.84 34.63
C CYS A 39 -15.13 -13.87 35.76
N LEU A 40 -13.98 -14.04 36.39
CA LEU A 40 -13.78 -14.96 37.51
C LEU A 40 -14.25 -14.36 38.85
N SER A 41 -14.58 -13.06 38.90
CA SER A 41 -15.10 -12.42 40.11
C SER A 41 -16.45 -12.99 40.53
N HIS A 42 -16.57 -13.36 41.81
CA HIS A 42 -17.83 -13.81 42.43
C HIS A 42 -18.88 -12.71 42.55
N SER A 43 -18.46 -11.44 42.68
CA SER A 43 -19.40 -10.31 42.75
C SER A 43 -19.91 -9.94 41.36
N HIS A 44 -21.23 -9.99 41.18
CA HIS A 44 -21.90 -9.59 39.92
C HIS A 44 -21.59 -8.14 39.54
N ALA A 45 -21.62 -7.21 40.51
CA ALA A 45 -21.34 -5.80 40.26
C ALA A 45 -19.87 -5.58 39.83
N ALA A 46 -18.93 -6.21 40.55
CA ALA A 46 -17.51 -6.10 40.23
C ALA A 46 -17.19 -6.74 38.86
N ARG A 47 -17.82 -7.88 38.53
CA ARG A 47 -17.67 -8.55 37.24
C ARG A 47 -18.11 -7.63 36.10
N THR A 48 -19.30 -7.03 36.19
CA THR A 48 -19.80 -6.13 35.14
C THR A 48 -18.87 -4.93 34.94
N ILE A 49 -18.46 -4.28 36.04
CA ILE A 49 -17.57 -3.10 35.96
C ILE A 49 -16.22 -3.48 35.33
N LEU A 50 -15.56 -4.52 35.82
CA LEU A 50 -14.25 -4.94 35.33
C LEU A 50 -14.28 -5.40 33.87
N VAL A 51 -15.30 -6.17 33.47
CA VAL A 51 -15.46 -6.62 32.08
C VAL A 51 -15.73 -5.44 31.15
N THR A 52 -16.66 -4.54 31.51
CA THR A 52 -16.98 -3.38 30.67
C THR A 52 -15.79 -2.43 30.55
N MET A 53 -15.07 -2.15 31.63
CA MET A 53 -13.85 -1.32 31.58
C MET A 53 -12.74 -1.99 30.77
N GLY A 54 -12.45 -3.27 31.03
CA GLY A 54 -11.41 -4.02 30.34
C GLY A 54 -11.65 -4.11 28.84
N LEU A 55 -12.88 -4.43 28.42
CA LEU A 55 -13.26 -4.46 27.01
C LEU A 55 -13.21 -3.06 26.38
N THR A 56 -13.72 -2.03 27.06
CA THR A 56 -13.66 -0.65 26.56
C THR A 56 -12.22 -0.22 26.27
N ILE A 57 -11.32 -0.41 27.22
CA ILE A 57 -9.91 -0.04 27.06
C ILE A 57 -9.26 -0.89 25.97
N PHE A 58 -9.53 -2.21 25.94
CA PHE A 58 -9.05 -3.11 24.89
C PHE A 58 -9.43 -2.59 23.50
N PHE A 59 -10.70 -2.25 23.27
CA PHE A 59 -11.15 -1.76 21.97
C PHE A 59 -10.49 -0.43 21.60
N VAL A 60 -10.41 0.53 22.53
CA VAL A 60 -9.74 1.82 22.29
C VAL A 60 -8.28 1.60 21.89
N CYS A 61 -7.54 0.78 22.63
CA CYS A 61 -6.15 0.47 22.33
C CYS A 61 -6.01 -0.30 20.98
N TYR A 62 -6.91 -1.24 20.70
CA TYR A 62 -6.89 -2.04 19.47
C TYR A 62 -7.16 -1.18 18.22
N PHE A 63 -8.21 -0.36 18.24
CA PHE A 63 -8.52 0.55 17.14
C PHE A 63 -7.42 1.60 16.96
N SER A 64 -6.86 2.12 18.06
CA SER A 64 -5.72 3.05 18.01
C SER A 64 -4.48 2.40 17.42
N GLY A 65 -4.14 1.17 17.80
CA GLY A 65 -3.04 0.42 17.21
C GLY A 65 -3.20 0.22 15.71
N ASN A 66 -4.39 -0.21 15.26
CA ASN A 66 -4.70 -0.34 13.83
C ASN A 66 -4.63 1.00 13.09
N PHE A 67 -5.05 2.09 13.74
CA PHE A 67 -4.95 3.44 13.22
C PHE A 67 -3.50 3.88 13.01
N PHE A 68 -2.65 3.74 14.01
CA PHE A 68 -1.23 4.08 13.89
C PHE A 68 -0.51 3.20 12.86
N LEU A 69 -0.86 1.92 12.77
CA LEU A 69 -0.36 1.05 11.70
C LEU A 69 -0.80 1.55 10.32
N TYR A 70 -2.07 1.91 10.16
CA TYR A 70 -2.56 2.45 8.91
C TYR A 70 -1.81 3.73 8.51
N LEU A 71 -1.66 4.67 9.43
CA LEU A 71 -0.86 5.89 9.22
C LEU A 71 0.58 5.57 8.84
N PHE A 72 1.17 4.55 9.46
CA PHE A 72 2.52 4.10 9.12
C PHE A 72 2.61 3.62 7.67
N TYR A 73 1.64 2.85 7.18
CA TYR A 73 1.60 2.43 5.78
C TYR A 73 1.42 3.60 4.81
N VAL A 74 0.55 4.57 5.14
CA VAL A 74 0.35 5.80 4.35
C VAL A 74 1.63 6.64 4.32
N GLY A 75 2.25 6.84 5.47
CA GLY A 75 3.52 7.56 5.61
C GLY A 75 4.61 6.90 4.78
N ARG A 76 4.73 5.57 4.85
CA ARG A 76 5.70 4.82 4.03
C ARG A 76 5.45 4.98 2.54
N LEU A 77 4.20 4.93 2.08
CA LEU A 77 3.85 5.22 0.68
C LEU A 77 4.29 6.65 0.30
N HIS A 78 4.00 7.65 1.14
CA HIS A 78 4.39 9.03 0.86
C HIS A 78 5.90 9.19 0.73
N PHE A 79 6.64 8.74 1.75
CA PHE A 79 8.09 8.90 1.81
C PHE A 79 8.82 8.13 0.71
N THR A 80 8.39 6.90 0.40
CA THR A 80 9.08 6.10 -0.63
C THR A 80 9.02 6.73 -2.02
N PHE A 81 8.01 7.57 -2.29
CA PHE A 81 7.84 8.23 -3.58
C PHE A 81 8.10 9.74 -3.55
N GLN A 82 8.45 10.32 -2.40
CA GLN A 82 8.54 11.77 -2.20
C GLN A 82 9.52 12.44 -3.19
N ASP A 83 10.68 11.82 -3.41
CA ASP A 83 11.74 12.36 -4.28
C ASP A 83 11.63 11.88 -5.73
N THR A 84 10.54 11.17 -6.06
CA THR A 84 10.28 10.70 -7.42
C THR A 84 9.30 11.62 -8.14
N ILE A 85 9.33 11.62 -9.48
CA ILE A 85 8.29 12.27 -10.32
C ILE A 85 6.88 11.72 -9.98
N TYR A 86 6.85 10.54 -9.35
CA TYR A 86 5.66 9.89 -8.84
C TYR A 86 5.38 10.20 -7.38
N ALA A 87 5.70 11.39 -6.88
CA ALA A 87 5.25 11.84 -5.58
C ALA A 87 3.71 11.72 -5.44
N VAL A 88 3.27 11.26 -4.27
CA VAL A 88 1.83 11.15 -3.97
C VAL A 88 1.26 12.54 -3.77
N SER A 89 0.19 12.88 -4.50
CA SER A 89 -0.42 14.20 -4.33
C SER A 89 -1.00 14.35 -2.93
N THR A 90 -0.90 15.55 -2.37
CA THR A 90 -1.42 15.86 -1.03
C THR A 90 -2.93 15.58 -0.93
N MET A 91 -3.67 15.76 -2.03
CA MET A 91 -5.09 15.41 -2.11
C MET A 91 -5.35 13.90 -2.00
N GLN A 92 -4.52 13.05 -2.64
CA GLN A 92 -4.64 11.59 -2.48
C GLN A 92 -4.31 11.16 -1.05
N LEU A 93 -3.31 11.77 -0.42
CA LEU A 93 -3.02 11.53 1.00
C LEU A 93 -4.18 11.95 1.90
N ARG A 94 -4.77 13.13 1.66
CA ARG A 94 -5.98 13.61 2.36
C ARG A 94 -7.15 12.65 2.25
N LEU A 95 -7.39 12.14 1.05
CA LEU A 95 -8.45 11.16 0.82
C LEU A 95 -8.22 9.86 1.61
N LEU A 96 -6.97 9.46 1.83
CA LEU A 96 -6.63 8.28 2.62
C LEU A 96 -6.74 8.53 4.13
N TYR A 97 -6.21 9.65 4.65
CA TYR A 97 -6.14 9.86 6.09
C TYR A 97 -7.43 10.45 6.70
N VAL A 98 -8.11 11.39 6.03
CA VAL A 98 -9.23 12.15 6.64
C VAL A 98 -10.39 11.22 7.04
N PRO A 99 -10.90 10.34 6.16
CA PRO A 99 -12.00 9.45 6.53
C PRO A 99 -11.60 8.53 7.68
N PHE A 100 -10.34 8.09 7.69
CA PHE A 100 -9.81 7.17 8.67
C PHE A 100 -9.64 7.82 10.07
N VAL A 101 -9.19 9.08 10.12
CA VAL A 101 -9.10 9.88 11.35
C VAL A 101 -10.49 10.16 11.91
N LEU A 102 -11.42 10.63 11.07
CA LEU A 102 -12.80 10.87 11.51
C LEU A 102 -13.39 9.58 12.09
N PHE A 103 -13.18 8.46 11.40
CA PHE A 103 -13.66 7.18 11.87
C PHE A 103 -13.07 6.78 13.23
N TRP A 104 -11.77 6.94 13.42
CA TRP A 104 -11.11 6.65 14.69
C TRP A 104 -11.66 7.50 15.84
N ILE A 105 -11.91 8.80 15.60
CA ILE A 105 -12.56 9.69 16.58
C ILE A 105 -13.97 9.17 16.90
N PHE A 106 -14.76 8.81 15.88
CA PHE A 106 -16.09 8.26 16.08
C PHE A 106 -16.09 6.94 16.87
N THR A 107 -15.09 6.07 16.69
CA THR A 107 -14.99 4.82 17.48
C THR A 107 -14.65 5.06 18.94
N ILE A 108 -13.98 6.17 19.28
CA ILE A 108 -13.69 6.55 20.67
C ILE A 108 -14.93 7.10 21.35
N ILE A 109 -15.76 7.84 20.61
CA ILE A 109 -17.02 8.39 21.11
C ILE A 109 -18.04 7.24 21.18
N GLN A 110 -17.98 6.46 22.26
CA GLN A 110 -18.81 5.28 22.50
C GLN A 110 -20.29 5.58 22.28
N ASN A 111 -20.83 5.07 21.17
CA ASN A 111 -22.20 5.30 20.76
C ASN A 111 -22.99 3.97 20.82
N PRO A 112 -24.25 3.95 21.30
CA PRO A 112 -25.07 2.72 21.34
C PRO A 112 -25.22 2.00 19.98
N LEU A 113 -24.93 2.68 18.87
CA LEU A 113 -24.95 2.13 17.51
C LEU A 113 -23.68 1.34 17.11
N TRP A 114 -22.92 0.82 18.07
CA TRP A 114 -21.62 0.18 17.84
C TRP A 114 -21.60 -0.92 16.75
N PRO A 115 -22.60 -1.81 16.61
CA PRO A 115 -22.59 -2.79 15.53
C PRO A 115 -22.56 -2.17 14.12
N LEU A 116 -23.37 -1.13 13.91
CA LEU A 116 -23.42 -0.39 12.65
C LEU A 116 -22.06 0.27 12.35
N TRP A 117 -21.47 0.91 13.36
CA TRP A 117 -20.16 1.54 13.25
C TRP A 117 -19.06 0.51 12.97
N THR A 118 -19.14 -0.69 13.52
CA THR A 118 -18.13 -1.73 13.25
C THR A 118 -18.20 -2.21 11.80
N GLY A 119 -19.41 -2.33 11.23
CA GLY A 119 -19.58 -2.63 9.81
C GLY A 119 -19.04 -1.52 8.91
N LEU A 120 -19.37 -0.26 9.21
CA LEU A 120 -18.88 0.89 8.46
C LEU A 120 -17.34 1.05 8.57
N TYR A 121 -16.78 0.78 9.75
CA TYR A 121 -15.34 0.74 9.97
C TYR A 121 -14.67 -0.23 9.02
N LEU A 122 -15.19 -1.46 8.94
CA LEU A 122 -14.63 -2.49 8.10
C LEU A 122 -14.64 -2.08 6.63
N LEU A 123 -15.75 -1.49 6.16
CA LEU A 123 -15.87 -1.00 4.79
C LEU A 123 -14.85 0.10 4.49
N VAL A 124 -14.72 1.09 5.37
CA VAL A 124 -13.72 2.19 5.25
C VAL A 124 -12.29 1.63 5.33
N TYR A 125 -12.04 0.68 6.23
CA TYR A 125 -10.73 0.07 6.41
C TYR A 125 -10.30 -0.73 5.18
N VAL A 126 -11.16 -1.63 4.68
CA VAL A 126 -10.88 -2.46 3.50
C VAL A 126 -10.75 -1.60 2.25
N SER A 127 -11.66 -0.64 2.03
CA SER A 127 -11.61 0.24 0.86
C SER A 127 -10.36 1.14 0.87
N SER A 128 -10.00 1.70 2.01
CA SER A 128 -8.82 2.57 2.15
C SER A 128 -7.50 1.79 1.96
N LYS A 129 -7.39 0.57 2.51
CA LYS A 129 -6.24 -0.33 2.27
C LYS A 129 -6.17 -0.79 0.81
N SER A 130 -7.30 -1.10 0.19
CA SER A 130 -7.35 -1.48 -1.23
C SER A 130 -6.94 -0.31 -2.14
N THR A 131 -7.37 0.91 -1.80
CA THR A 131 -6.96 2.14 -2.49
C THR A 131 -5.46 2.39 -2.32
N LEU A 132 -4.94 2.23 -1.11
CA LEU A 132 -3.52 2.34 -0.81
C LEU A 132 -2.70 1.37 -1.67
N MET A 133 -3.09 0.10 -1.70
CA MET A 133 -2.46 -0.94 -2.54
C MET A 133 -2.52 -0.59 -4.02
N THR A 134 -3.66 -0.11 -4.50
CA THR A 134 -3.83 0.29 -5.90
C THR A 134 -2.92 1.45 -6.27
N LEU A 135 -2.82 2.49 -5.42
CA LEU A 135 -1.92 3.62 -5.63
C LEU A 135 -0.46 3.16 -5.63
N PHE A 136 -0.11 2.27 -4.70
CA PHE A 136 1.21 1.70 -4.58
C PHE A 136 1.61 0.92 -5.84
N PHE A 137 0.77 0.00 -6.32
CA PHE A 137 1.01 -0.74 -7.56
C PHE A 137 1.04 0.16 -8.80
N LYS A 138 0.14 1.13 -8.92
CA LYS A 138 0.13 2.07 -10.06
C LYS A 138 1.44 2.84 -10.16
N ARG A 139 1.94 3.35 -9.03
CA ARG A 139 3.20 4.12 -8.99
C ARG A 139 4.40 3.23 -9.22
N LEU A 140 4.37 1.99 -8.73
CA LEU A 140 5.42 1.01 -9.02
C LEU A 140 5.52 0.69 -10.51
N ILE A 141 4.39 0.45 -11.18
CA ILE A 141 4.38 0.19 -12.62
C ILE A 141 4.91 1.40 -13.37
N ALA A 142 4.49 2.61 -12.98
CA ALA A 142 4.96 3.84 -13.60
C ALA A 142 6.47 4.03 -13.43
N LEU A 143 7.01 3.85 -12.21
CA LEU A 143 8.45 3.90 -11.94
C LEU A 143 9.23 2.88 -12.77
N ALA A 144 8.67 1.69 -12.96
CA ALA A 144 9.31 0.64 -13.74
C ALA A 144 9.28 0.92 -15.25
N THR A 145 8.28 1.65 -15.76
CA THR A 145 8.14 1.99 -17.18
C THR A 145 8.86 3.28 -17.59
N GLN A 146 9.11 4.22 -16.67
CA GLN A 146 9.89 5.42 -16.98
C GLN A 146 11.39 5.11 -17.06
N ARG A 147 11.83 4.70 -18.25
CA ARG A 147 13.23 4.75 -18.71
C ARG A 147 13.35 5.81 -19.81
N PRO A 148 13.60 7.10 -19.48
CA PRO A 148 13.93 8.07 -20.51
C PRO A 148 15.33 7.80 -21.11
N ASP A 149 16.33 7.45 -20.29
CA ASP A 149 17.73 7.53 -20.76
C ASP A 149 18.27 6.25 -21.40
N SER A 150 17.75 5.07 -21.06
CA SER A 150 18.22 3.82 -21.68
C SER A 150 17.60 3.58 -23.06
N ILE A 151 16.41 4.15 -23.34
CA ILE A 151 15.75 4.01 -24.65
C ILE A 151 16.59 4.73 -25.74
N PHE A 152 17.17 5.88 -25.41
CA PHE A 152 18.06 6.60 -26.33
C PHE A 152 19.40 5.90 -26.56
N ARG A 153 19.90 5.09 -25.61
CA ARG A 153 21.14 4.32 -25.78
C ARG A 153 20.98 3.05 -26.61
N ILE A 154 19.80 2.43 -26.62
CA ILE A 154 19.54 1.20 -27.38
C ILE A 154 19.62 1.44 -28.90
N GLU A 155 19.34 2.65 -29.37
CA GLU A 155 19.31 2.98 -30.80
C GLU A 155 20.69 2.94 -31.49
N GLN A 156 21.80 2.86 -30.74
CA GLN A 156 23.15 2.76 -31.28
C GLN A 156 23.72 1.33 -31.37
N THR A 157 23.05 0.34 -30.80
CA THR A 157 23.52 -1.06 -30.82
C THR A 157 22.66 -1.89 -31.77
N SER A 158 23.30 -2.40 -32.82
CA SER A 158 22.73 -3.01 -34.04
C SER A 158 21.58 -4.01 -33.84
N SER A 159 20.65 -3.96 -34.79
CA SER A 159 19.35 -4.66 -34.96
C SER A 159 19.27 -6.18 -34.78
N ASN A 160 20.37 -6.88 -34.46
CA ASN A 160 20.39 -8.35 -34.48
C ASN A 160 20.29 -8.99 -33.08
N SER A 161 20.24 -8.21 -32.00
CA SER A 161 20.06 -8.73 -30.64
C SER A 161 18.83 -8.17 -29.91
N ILE A 162 17.75 -7.83 -30.63
CA ILE A 162 16.49 -7.34 -30.04
C ILE A 162 15.82 -8.38 -29.10
N ASN A 163 16.23 -9.64 -29.18
CA ASN A 163 15.85 -10.70 -28.24
C ASN A 163 16.76 -10.80 -27.01
N ASP A 164 17.85 -10.02 -26.92
CA ASP A 164 18.60 -9.87 -25.69
C ASP A 164 17.65 -9.24 -24.67
N GLU A 165 17.32 -10.10 -23.72
CA GLU A 165 16.30 -9.96 -22.70
C GLU A 165 16.23 -8.51 -22.20
N LEU A 166 15.04 -7.89 -22.23
CA LEU A 166 14.77 -6.62 -21.58
C LEU A 166 15.04 -6.79 -20.07
N THR A 167 16.30 -6.61 -19.69
CA THR A 167 16.79 -6.78 -18.32
C THR A 167 16.49 -5.49 -17.57
N LEU A 168 15.74 -5.66 -16.48
CA LEU A 168 15.48 -4.57 -15.55
C LEU A 168 16.81 -4.14 -14.92
N SER A 169 16.98 -2.83 -14.71
CA SER A 169 18.17 -2.36 -14.00
C SER A 169 18.16 -2.86 -12.55
N GLU A 170 19.33 -3.05 -11.96
CA GLU A 170 19.46 -3.52 -10.58
C GLU A 170 18.70 -2.64 -9.59
N SER A 171 18.73 -1.32 -9.80
CA SER A 171 17.96 -0.35 -9.00
C SER A 171 16.45 -0.58 -9.08
N GLN A 172 15.91 -0.81 -10.29
CA GLN A 172 14.48 -1.11 -10.49
C GLN A 172 14.10 -2.42 -9.84
N LEU A 173 14.92 -3.46 -9.99
CA LEU A 173 14.68 -4.75 -9.35
C LEU A 173 14.63 -4.59 -7.83
N ARG A 174 15.56 -3.81 -7.26
CA ARG A 174 15.59 -3.49 -5.82
C ARG A 174 14.31 -2.81 -5.36
N TYR A 175 13.84 -1.78 -6.07
CA TYR A 175 12.55 -1.14 -5.78
C TYR A 175 11.39 -2.13 -5.87
N ILE A 176 11.33 -2.93 -6.94
CA ILE A 176 10.27 -3.93 -7.12
C ILE A 176 10.27 -4.92 -5.95
N THR A 177 11.43 -5.41 -5.51
CA THR A 177 11.55 -6.32 -4.35
C THR A 177 11.05 -5.68 -3.06
N VAL A 178 11.53 -4.48 -2.72
CA VAL A 178 11.13 -3.75 -1.51
C VAL A 178 9.62 -3.49 -1.51
N MET A 179 9.08 -3.12 -2.65
CA MET A 179 7.67 -2.78 -2.79
C MET A 179 6.79 -4.03 -2.75
N THR A 180 7.20 -5.12 -3.42
CA THR A 180 6.51 -6.42 -3.39
C THR A 180 6.40 -6.92 -1.96
N LYS A 181 7.47 -6.76 -1.17
CA LYS A 181 7.49 -7.07 0.25
C LYS A 181 6.41 -6.31 1.02
N TYR A 182 6.32 -4.98 0.86
CA TYR A 182 5.28 -4.20 1.54
C TYR A 182 3.87 -4.55 1.08
N SER A 183 3.66 -4.76 -0.22
CA SER A 183 2.38 -5.18 -0.77
C SER A 183 1.89 -6.49 -0.15
N ILE A 184 2.75 -7.50 -0.04
CA ILE A 184 2.40 -8.78 0.59
C ILE A 184 2.02 -8.59 2.05
N LEU A 185 2.82 -7.83 2.80
CA LEU A 185 2.56 -7.60 4.23
C LEU A 185 1.25 -6.83 4.47
N VAL A 186 0.89 -5.89 3.58
CA VAL A 186 -0.41 -5.21 3.63
C VAL A 186 -1.56 -6.17 3.30
N ILE A 187 -1.41 -7.04 2.28
CA ILE A 187 -2.41 -8.04 1.93
C ILE A 187 -2.63 -9.01 3.09
N VAL A 188 -1.55 -9.53 3.70
CA VAL A 188 -1.63 -10.42 4.87
C VAL A 188 -2.32 -9.72 6.03
N SER A 189 -1.91 -8.49 6.35
CA SER A 189 -2.56 -7.66 7.38
C SER A 189 -4.07 -7.50 7.12
N LEU A 190 -4.47 -7.25 5.88
CA LEU A 190 -5.88 -7.13 5.50
C LEU A 190 -6.63 -8.45 5.69
N LEU A 191 -6.08 -9.57 5.21
CA LEU A 191 -6.72 -10.89 5.33
C LEU A 191 -6.93 -11.29 6.78
N ILE A 192 -5.93 -11.05 7.65
CA ILE A 192 -6.04 -11.39 9.08
C ILE A 192 -7.07 -10.49 9.78
N CYS A 193 -7.21 -9.23 9.35
CA CYS A 193 -8.25 -8.33 9.89
C CYS A 193 -9.68 -8.76 9.55
N LEU A 194 -9.90 -9.51 8.45
CA LEU A 194 -11.25 -9.92 8.05
C LEU A 194 -11.88 -10.91 9.05
N ALA A 195 -11.09 -11.82 9.62
CA ALA A 195 -11.60 -12.85 10.53
C ALA A 195 -12.31 -12.28 11.78
N PRO A 196 -11.67 -11.44 12.62
CA PRO A 196 -12.36 -10.85 13.78
C PRO A 196 -13.52 -9.95 13.38
N ALA A 197 -13.44 -9.29 12.21
CA ALA A 197 -14.52 -8.42 11.74
C ALA A 197 -15.77 -9.20 11.33
N ILE A 198 -15.61 -10.31 10.59
CA ILE A 198 -16.71 -11.20 10.21
C ILE A 198 -17.37 -11.79 11.46
N VAL A 199 -16.57 -12.26 12.43
CA VAL A 199 -17.10 -12.79 13.70
C VAL A 199 -17.88 -11.69 14.44
N THR A 200 -17.36 -10.46 14.46
CA THR A 200 -18.02 -9.33 15.12
C THR A 200 -19.36 -8.96 14.51
N ILE A 201 -19.42 -8.92 13.17
CA ILE A 201 -20.66 -8.69 12.45
C ILE A 201 -21.64 -9.83 12.70
N ALA A 202 -21.18 -11.08 12.58
CA ALA A 202 -22.04 -12.26 12.73
C ALA A 202 -22.71 -12.32 14.10
N TYR A 203 -21.97 -12.08 15.20
CA TYR A 203 -22.57 -12.18 16.53
C TYR A 203 -23.50 -11.01 16.88
N SER A 204 -23.37 -9.87 16.20
CA SER A 204 -24.26 -8.72 16.40
C SER A 204 -25.73 -9.04 16.07
N PHE A 205 -25.97 -10.13 15.32
CA PHE A 205 -27.31 -10.62 14.98
C PHE A 205 -27.76 -11.83 15.81
N LEU A 206 -26.94 -12.31 16.74
CA LEU A 206 -27.24 -13.48 17.57
C LEU A 206 -27.95 -13.10 18.88
N PRO A 207 -28.76 -13.99 19.45
CA PRO A 207 -29.38 -13.77 20.76
C PRO A 207 -28.33 -13.63 21.87
N THR A 208 -28.69 -12.88 22.92
CA THR A 208 -27.79 -12.43 24.00
C THR A 208 -26.89 -13.51 24.64
N PRO A 209 -27.34 -14.74 24.96
CA PRO A 209 -26.44 -15.73 25.57
C PRO A 209 -25.33 -16.19 24.61
N ILE A 210 -25.65 -16.32 23.31
CA ILE A 210 -24.67 -16.73 22.28
C ILE A 210 -23.72 -15.56 21.96
N ALA A 211 -24.25 -14.34 21.92
CA ALA A 211 -23.48 -13.13 21.68
C ALA A 211 -22.34 -12.95 22.71
N TYR A 212 -22.57 -13.30 23.99
CA TYR A 212 -21.54 -13.21 25.03
C TYR A 212 -20.34 -14.12 24.74
N THR A 213 -20.58 -15.40 24.44
CA THR A 213 -19.51 -16.36 24.10
C THR A 213 -18.77 -15.95 22.82
N MET A 214 -19.49 -15.49 21.80
CA MET A 214 -18.89 -15.01 20.56
C MET A 214 -18.07 -13.73 20.75
N GLY A 215 -18.45 -12.86 21.70
CA GLY A 215 -17.67 -11.68 22.07
C GLY A 215 -16.27 -12.02 22.58
N TRP A 216 -16.13 -13.10 23.36
CA TRP A 216 -14.83 -13.61 23.80
C TRP A 216 -13.99 -14.11 22.64
N ILE A 217 -14.59 -14.90 21.74
CA ILE A 217 -13.91 -15.39 20.55
C ILE A 217 -13.43 -14.22 19.69
N SER A 218 -14.28 -13.20 19.47
CA SER A 218 -13.90 -11.98 18.74
C SER A 218 -12.73 -11.25 19.41
N THR A 219 -12.72 -11.15 20.74
CA THR A 219 -11.63 -10.50 21.49
C THR A 219 -10.32 -11.26 21.35
N MET A 220 -10.35 -12.59 21.39
CA MET A 220 -9.17 -13.44 21.17
C MET A 220 -8.64 -13.31 19.74
N LEU A 221 -9.54 -13.37 18.74
CA LEU A 221 -9.17 -13.17 17.34
C LEU A 221 -8.59 -11.77 17.09
N SER A 222 -9.14 -10.74 17.73
CA SER A 222 -8.64 -9.37 17.65
C SER A 222 -7.23 -9.25 18.26
N SER A 223 -6.95 -9.98 19.34
CA SER A 223 -5.62 -10.04 19.96
C SER A 223 -4.60 -10.74 19.05
N VAL A 224 -5.00 -11.85 18.41
CA VAL A 224 -4.17 -12.53 17.40
C VAL A 224 -3.93 -11.62 16.19
N ASN A 225 -4.95 -10.91 15.71
CA ASN A 225 -4.81 -9.95 14.62
C ASN A 225 -3.85 -8.82 14.98
N ALA A 226 -3.95 -8.28 16.19
CA ALA A 226 -3.01 -7.28 16.72
C ALA A 226 -1.56 -7.78 16.68
N ALA A 227 -1.31 -8.98 17.20
CA ALA A 227 0.03 -9.59 17.18
C ALA A 227 0.54 -9.84 15.75
N ALA A 228 -0.32 -10.35 14.87
CA ALA A 228 0.04 -10.58 13.46
C ALA A 228 0.33 -9.29 12.71
N ASN A 229 -0.41 -8.22 12.98
CA ASN A 229 -0.16 -6.90 12.41
C ASN A 229 1.16 -6.28 12.89
N LEU A 230 1.50 -6.44 14.17
CA LEU A 230 2.82 -6.11 14.69
C LEU A 230 3.93 -6.94 14.04
N TRP A 231 3.70 -8.23 13.84
CA TRP A 231 4.63 -9.10 13.13
C TRP A 231 4.82 -8.63 11.69
N CYS A 232 3.73 -8.27 11.00
CA CYS A 232 3.80 -7.71 9.65
C CYS A 232 4.59 -6.40 9.63
N LEU A 233 4.42 -5.53 10.62
CA LEU A 233 5.22 -4.31 10.77
C LEU A 233 6.71 -4.63 10.96
N TYR A 234 7.02 -5.55 11.87
CA TYR A 234 8.38 -6.02 12.15
C TYR A 234 9.07 -6.57 10.89
N LEU A 235 8.35 -7.39 10.12
CA LEU A 235 8.89 -7.98 8.89
C LEU A 235 9.21 -6.92 7.82
N GLN A 236 8.68 -5.70 7.89
CA GLN A 236 8.99 -4.66 6.90
C GLN A 236 10.44 -4.19 6.98
N PHE A 237 11.09 -4.28 8.14
CA PHE A 237 12.45 -3.78 8.32
C PHE A 237 13.50 -4.61 7.59
N ALA A 238 14.62 -3.96 7.23
CA ALA A 238 15.73 -4.60 6.53
C ALA A 238 16.40 -5.69 7.37
N PHE A 239 16.57 -5.45 8.68
CA PHE A 239 17.15 -6.42 9.60
C PHE A 239 16.29 -7.71 9.74
N ALA A 240 14.99 -7.62 9.50
CA ALA A 240 14.07 -8.77 9.54
C ALA A 240 13.90 -9.46 8.17
N SER A 241 14.74 -9.13 7.18
CA SER A 241 14.68 -9.68 5.82
C SER A 241 14.79 -11.21 5.78
N HIS A 242 15.64 -11.80 6.61
CA HIS A 242 15.79 -13.25 6.72
C HIS A 242 14.49 -13.93 7.15
N TYR A 243 13.84 -13.44 8.21
CA TYR A 243 12.55 -13.96 8.68
C TYR A 243 11.44 -13.76 7.64
N TYR A 244 11.45 -12.62 6.94
CA TYR A 244 10.49 -12.38 5.86
C TYR A 244 10.65 -13.40 4.73
N GLN A 245 11.87 -13.70 4.32
CA GLN A 245 12.12 -14.71 3.28
C GLN A 245 11.61 -16.07 3.72
N GLN A 246 11.90 -16.51 4.95
CA GLN A 246 11.39 -17.79 5.47
C GLN A 246 9.86 -17.88 5.46
N CYS A 247 9.16 -16.81 5.86
CA CYS A 247 7.69 -16.83 5.94
C CYS A 247 7.00 -16.64 4.58
N CYS A 248 7.56 -15.82 3.69
CA CYS A 248 6.85 -15.30 2.51
C CYS A 248 7.52 -15.64 1.17
N HIS A 249 8.53 -16.51 1.12
CA HIS A 249 9.31 -16.79 -0.10
C HIS A 249 8.43 -17.10 -1.33
N CYS A 250 7.49 -18.03 -1.20
CA CYS A 250 6.64 -18.47 -2.30
C CYS A 250 5.76 -17.32 -2.82
N CYS A 251 5.02 -16.65 -1.92
CA CYS A 251 4.18 -15.51 -2.28
C CYS A 251 4.99 -14.35 -2.88
N HIS A 252 6.20 -14.11 -2.35
CA HIS A 252 7.12 -13.09 -2.85
C HIS A 252 7.53 -13.39 -4.28
N SER A 253 8.04 -14.59 -4.54
CA SER A 253 8.48 -15.02 -5.88
C SER A 253 7.35 -14.94 -6.90
N LEU A 254 6.15 -15.42 -6.54
CA LEU A 254 4.97 -15.37 -7.41
C LEU A 254 4.54 -13.94 -7.72
N LEU A 255 4.40 -13.08 -6.70
CA LEU A 255 3.97 -11.69 -6.90
C LEU A 255 5.02 -10.89 -7.67
N GLN A 256 6.30 -11.06 -7.32
CA GLN A 256 7.41 -10.41 -8.01
C GLN A 256 7.46 -10.81 -9.48
N SER A 257 7.32 -12.10 -9.80
CA SER A 257 7.29 -12.60 -11.17
C SER A 257 6.14 -12.00 -11.98
N ASN A 258 4.95 -11.90 -11.37
CA ASN A 258 3.78 -11.29 -12.02
C ASN A 258 3.97 -9.78 -12.25
N VAL A 259 4.55 -9.07 -11.29
CA VAL A 259 4.88 -7.65 -11.43
C VAL A 259 5.90 -7.44 -12.53
N ILE A 260 6.99 -8.22 -12.56
CA ILE A 260 8.02 -8.15 -13.60
C ILE A 260 7.42 -8.44 -14.98
N ARG A 261 6.59 -9.48 -15.10
CA ARG A 261 5.88 -9.80 -16.36
C ARG A 261 5.03 -8.62 -16.82
N LYS A 262 4.20 -8.05 -15.93
CA LYS A 262 3.33 -6.91 -16.26
C LYS A 262 4.12 -5.65 -16.64
N VAL A 263 5.27 -5.42 -16.00
CA VAL A 263 6.19 -4.34 -16.38
C VAL A 263 6.77 -4.58 -17.77
N LYS A 264 7.20 -5.81 -18.09
CA LYS A 264 7.70 -6.18 -19.42
C LYS A 264 6.61 -5.98 -20.49
N ASP A 265 5.39 -6.47 -20.25
CA ASP A 265 4.25 -6.34 -21.16
C ASP A 265 3.90 -4.87 -21.41
N THR A 266 3.84 -4.06 -20.34
CA THR A 266 3.53 -2.62 -20.44
C THR A 266 4.64 -1.88 -21.20
N THR A 267 5.91 -2.23 -20.94
CA THR A 267 7.06 -1.62 -21.63
C THR A 267 7.07 -1.98 -23.11
N TYR A 268 6.73 -3.22 -23.46
CA TYR A 268 6.60 -3.66 -24.86
C TYR A 268 5.53 -2.87 -25.61
N VAL A 269 4.34 -2.70 -25.00
CA VAL A 269 3.25 -1.90 -25.58
C VAL A 269 3.66 -0.43 -25.77
N ILE A 270 4.30 0.19 -24.77
CA ILE A 270 4.77 1.58 -24.87
C ILE A 270 5.87 1.71 -25.92
N THR A 271 6.81 0.77 -25.99
CA THR A 271 7.92 0.81 -26.96
C THR A 271 7.40 0.66 -28.39
N ASN A 272 6.46 -0.26 -28.62
CA ASN A 272 5.77 -0.40 -29.92
C ASN A 272 4.97 0.85 -30.27
N PHE A 273 4.28 1.46 -29.30
CA PHE A 273 3.54 2.70 -29.51
C PHE A 273 4.45 3.88 -29.84
N LEU A 274 5.59 4.03 -29.14
CA LEU A 274 6.58 5.08 -29.41
C LEU A 274 7.31 4.84 -30.73
N PHE A 275 7.63 3.60 -31.08
CA PHE A 275 8.19 3.24 -32.39
C PHE A 275 7.21 3.54 -33.52
N PHE A 276 5.92 3.23 -33.31
CA PHE A 276 4.84 3.61 -34.22
C PHE A 276 4.79 5.15 -34.34
N GLN A 277 4.64 5.88 -33.23
CA GLN A 277 4.65 7.34 -33.27
C GLN A 277 5.89 7.90 -33.97
N ARG A 278 7.09 7.39 -33.73
CA ARG A 278 8.30 7.89 -34.40
C ARG A 278 8.26 7.59 -35.91
N LYS A 279 7.90 6.39 -36.32
CA LYS A 279 7.80 6.03 -37.75
C LYS A 279 6.77 6.92 -38.46
N TYR A 280 5.58 7.08 -37.89
CA TYR A 280 4.50 7.84 -38.53
C TYR A 280 4.66 9.35 -38.36
N CYS A 281 5.21 9.85 -37.25
CA CYS A 281 5.43 11.27 -37.03
C CYS A 281 6.64 11.77 -37.82
N VAL A 282 7.71 10.98 -38.00
CA VAL A 282 8.81 11.33 -38.92
C VAL A 282 8.30 11.36 -40.36
N HIS A 283 7.50 10.38 -40.80
CA HIS A 283 6.89 10.40 -42.13
C HIS A 283 5.91 11.57 -42.31
N PHE A 284 5.11 11.90 -41.30
CA PHE A 284 4.18 13.03 -41.33
C PHE A 284 4.92 14.37 -41.34
N PHE A 285 6.01 14.49 -40.57
CA PHE A 285 6.87 15.68 -40.57
C PHE A 285 7.60 15.82 -41.92
N PHE A 286 8.12 14.74 -42.49
CA PHE A 286 8.71 14.73 -43.84
C PHE A 286 7.68 15.14 -44.90
N PHE A 287 6.46 14.60 -44.83
CA PHE A 287 5.37 14.92 -45.74
C PHE A 287 4.96 16.40 -45.66
N ILE A 288 4.84 16.96 -44.45
CA ILE A 288 4.57 18.40 -44.27
C ILE A 288 5.73 19.26 -44.81
N THR A 289 6.97 18.80 -44.63
CA THR A 289 8.15 19.55 -45.08
C THR A 289 8.27 19.54 -46.61
N GLU A 290 8.00 18.41 -47.27
CA GLU A 290 7.94 18.33 -48.74
C GLU A 290 6.81 19.17 -49.34
N GLN A 291 5.62 19.14 -48.74
CA GLN A 291 4.48 19.97 -49.19
C GLN A 291 4.80 21.47 -49.09
N LYS A 292 5.44 21.90 -47.99
CA LYS A 292 5.92 23.28 -47.86
C LYS A 292 7.01 23.61 -48.87
N LEU A 293 7.93 22.69 -49.16
CA LEU A 293 9.00 22.90 -50.14
C LEU A 293 8.43 23.06 -51.56
N LEU A 294 7.47 22.23 -51.95
CA LEU A 294 6.74 22.31 -53.23
C LEU A 294 5.98 23.63 -53.37
N HIS A 295 5.32 24.07 -52.30
CA HIS A 295 4.61 25.35 -52.31
C HIS A 295 5.57 26.56 -52.42
N ILE A 296 6.78 26.46 -51.85
CA ILE A 296 7.83 27.47 -52.01
C ILE A 296 8.38 27.45 -53.44
N GLN A 297 8.62 26.28 -54.03
CA GLN A 297 9.09 26.17 -55.42
C GLN A 297 8.07 26.71 -56.43
N GLN A 298 6.77 26.43 -56.25
CA GLN A 298 5.72 27.01 -57.09
C GLN A 298 5.69 28.55 -57.00
N LYS A 299 5.82 29.12 -55.79
CA LYS A 299 5.93 30.58 -55.64
C LYS A 299 7.17 31.15 -56.32
N PHE A 300 8.30 30.44 -56.26
CA PHE A 300 9.53 30.88 -56.92
C PHE A 300 9.36 30.88 -58.45
N ILE A 301 8.81 29.81 -59.04
CA ILE A 301 8.55 29.70 -60.48
C ILE A 301 7.59 30.79 -60.97
N SER A 302 6.52 31.10 -60.22
CA SER A 302 5.62 32.20 -60.59
C SER A 302 6.28 33.58 -60.54
N CYS A 303 7.31 33.78 -59.71
CA CYS A 303 8.06 35.04 -59.69
C CYS A 303 9.10 35.15 -60.82
N THR A 304 9.66 34.04 -61.31
CA THR A 304 10.64 34.06 -62.42
C THR A 304 9.99 34.23 -63.79
N VAL A 305 8.72 33.87 -63.96
CA VAL A 305 8.00 33.98 -65.26
C VAL A 305 7.42 35.38 -65.51
N CYS A 306 7.39 36.26 -64.49
CA CYS A 306 6.96 37.66 -64.62
C CYS A 306 8.13 38.67 -64.73
N ARG A 307 9.32 38.21 -65.10
CA ARG A 307 10.51 39.05 -65.32
C ARG A 307 11.08 38.78 -66.70
#